data_AF-A0A516IRP9-F1
#
_entry.id   AF-A0A516IRP9-F1
#
_cell.length_a   1.000
_cell.length_b   1.000
_cell.length_c   1.000
_cell.angle_alpha   90.00
_cell.angle_beta   90.00
_cell.angle_gamma   90.00
#
_symmetry.space_group_name_H-M   'P 1'
#
loop_
_entity.id
_entity.type
_entity.pdbx_description
1 polymer ?
#
loop_
_entity_poly.entity_id
_entity_poly.type
_entity_poly.pdbx_seq_one_letter_code
_entity_poly.pdbx_strand_id
1 'polypeptide(L)'
;MKLLAGNSNLPLAKAIADYLELPLTQASVRRFADEEVFVEIQENVRGEDVFVVQSTSFPTNDNLMELLICIDALKRASAKRITAVIPYFGYARQDRKPGPRTPISAKLVANLITKAGADRVLTMDLHAGQIQGFFDIPTDNLWAAPVMAADIQARYSNKRLMVVSPDVGGVVRARSLAKRLDNAPLAIVDKRRERAGESEVMNIIGDVEGHCCVLVDDIVDSAGTLCNAAAALKEQGATEVVAYCSHGVLSGGAQARVTASVLTELVVTDSIFREGLDGSTKLRRLTIAPLFGEAIHRIADESSVSSLFD
;
A
#
# COMPACT_ATOMS: atom_id res chain seq x y z
N MET A 1 9.02 2.35 24.09
CA MET A 1 8.42 2.44 22.73
C MET A 1 6.96 2.82 22.87
N LYS A 2 6.48 3.72 22.01
CA LYS A 2 5.09 4.18 21.96
C LYS A 2 4.56 4.09 20.53
N LEU A 3 3.29 3.73 20.39
CA LEU A 3 2.61 3.65 19.08
C LEU A 3 1.47 4.66 19.05
N LEU A 4 1.58 5.69 18.22
CA LEU A 4 0.55 6.72 18.03
C LEU A 4 -0.17 6.48 16.70
N ALA A 5 -1.48 6.65 16.69
CA ALA A 5 -2.29 6.54 15.48
C ALA A 5 -2.87 7.91 15.10
N GLY A 6 -2.83 8.26 13.81
CA GLY A 6 -3.70 9.29 13.26
C GLY A 6 -5.09 8.74 12.89
N ASN A 7 -5.90 9.52 12.18
CA ASN A 7 -7.27 9.11 11.85
C ASN A 7 -7.42 8.28 10.57
N SER A 8 -6.38 8.15 9.75
CA SER A 8 -6.49 7.51 8.42
C SER A 8 -6.91 6.04 8.47
N ASN A 9 -6.47 5.30 9.49
CA ASN A 9 -6.67 3.86 9.59
C ASN A 9 -6.50 3.33 11.02
N LEU A 10 -7.39 3.76 11.91
CA LEU A 10 -7.40 3.30 13.30
C LEU A 10 -7.50 1.76 13.44
N PRO A 11 -8.28 1.02 12.60
CA PRO A 11 -8.31 -0.44 12.67
C PRO A 11 -6.95 -1.11 12.47
N LEU A 12 -6.17 -0.69 11.46
CA LEU A 12 -4.82 -1.22 11.24
C LEU A 12 -3.88 -0.85 12.39
N ALA A 13 -3.94 0.40 12.88
CA ALA A 13 -3.09 0.82 14.00
C ALA A 13 -3.37 0.00 15.27
N LYS A 14 -4.64 -0.31 15.56
CA LYS A 14 -5.02 -1.20 16.67
C LYS A 14 -4.50 -2.63 16.46
N ALA A 15 -4.67 -3.20 15.27
CA ALA A 15 -4.18 -4.54 14.98
C ALA A 15 -2.64 -4.65 15.08
N ILE A 16 -1.91 -3.59 14.71
CA ILE A 16 -0.45 -3.50 14.93
C ILE A 16 -0.14 -3.43 16.43
N ALA A 17 -0.90 -2.63 17.19
CA ALA A 17 -0.75 -2.50 18.64
C ALA A 17 -0.98 -3.85 19.35
N ASP A 18 -2.02 -4.57 18.94
CA ASP A 18 -2.37 -5.90 19.44
C ASP A 18 -1.25 -6.92 19.14
N TYR A 19 -0.68 -6.89 17.92
CA TYR A 19 0.48 -7.73 17.59
C TYR A 19 1.70 -7.45 18.48
N LEU A 20 1.92 -6.18 18.82
CA LEU A 20 3.01 -5.74 19.68
C LEU A 20 2.72 -5.91 21.18
N GLU A 21 1.51 -6.36 21.56
CA GLU A 21 1.02 -6.44 22.94
C GLU A 21 1.12 -5.09 23.69
N LEU A 22 0.87 -3.98 22.98
CA LEU A 22 0.95 -2.62 23.51
C LEU A 22 -0.33 -1.83 23.25
N PRO A 23 -0.74 -0.94 24.17
CA PRO A 23 -1.84 -0.01 23.89
C PRO A 23 -1.39 1.09 22.92
N LEU A 24 -2.35 1.65 22.18
CA LEU A 24 -2.13 2.91 21.47
C LEU A 24 -1.88 4.06 22.46
N THR A 25 -1.00 4.97 22.04
CA THR A 25 -0.66 6.19 22.79
C THR A 25 -1.90 7.05 22.91
N GLN A 26 -2.20 7.51 24.13
CA GLN A 26 -3.32 8.40 24.39
C GLN A 26 -3.05 9.75 23.75
N ALA A 27 -3.83 10.07 22.71
CA ALA A 27 -3.75 11.34 22.00
C ALA A 27 -5.15 11.74 21.49
N SER A 28 -5.39 13.04 21.44
CA SER A 28 -6.55 13.63 20.77
C SER A 28 -6.10 14.15 19.40
N VAL A 29 -6.54 13.48 18.33
CA VAL A 29 -6.35 13.93 16.94
C VAL A 29 -7.73 14.32 16.41
N ARG A 30 -8.03 15.63 16.39
CA ARG A 30 -9.37 16.15 16.09
C ARG A 30 -9.29 17.35 15.17
N ARG A 31 -10.45 17.85 14.75
CA ARG A 31 -10.58 19.06 13.96
C ARG A 31 -11.30 20.16 14.73
N PHE A 32 -10.96 21.41 14.47
CA PHE A 32 -11.77 22.57 14.85
C PHE A 32 -12.97 22.71 13.89
N ALA A 33 -13.86 23.67 14.19
CA ALA A 33 -15.09 23.87 13.41
C ALA A 33 -14.84 24.33 11.97
N ASP A 34 -13.65 24.84 11.67
CA ASP A 34 -13.15 25.27 10.36
C ASP A 34 -12.24 24.21 9.69
N GLU A 35 -12.26 22.97 10.20
CA GLU A 35 -11.49 21.81 9.71
C GLU A 35 -9.97 21.87 9.95
N GLU A 36 -9.45 22.87 10.66
CA GLU A 36 -8.05 22.87 11.07
C GLU A 36 -7.74 21.69 12.00
N VAL A 37 -6.63 20.99 11.72
CA VAL A 37 -6.18 19.82 12.47
C VAL A 37 -5.57 20.26 13.81
N PHE A 38 -5.99 19.61 14.89
CA PHE A 38 -5.44 19.78 16.23
C PHE A 38 -5.00 18.44 16.81
N VAL A 39 -3.77 18.39 17.32
CA VAL A 39 -3.20 17.21 17.99
C VAL A 39 -2.74 17.56 19.39
N GLU A 40 -3.17 16.76 20.37
CA GLU A 40 -2.70 16.80 21.74
C GLU A 40 -2.27 15.41 22.18
N ILE A 41 -1.01 15.26 22.62
CA ILE A 41 -0.50 14.02 23.21
C ILE A 41 -0.83 14.04 24.71
N GLN A 42 -1.60 13.07 25.19
CA GLN A 42 -2.18 13.06 26.53
C GLN A 42 -1.39 12.23 27.54
N GLU A 43 -0.19 11.78 27.16
CA GLU A 43 0.74 11.08 28.03
C GLU A 43 2.20 11.47 27.79
N ASN A 44 3.09 11.08 28.69
CA ASN A 44 4.51 11.42 28.59
C ASN A 44 5.21 10.58 27.51
N VAL A 45 5.80 11.26 26.53
CA VAL A 45 6.60 10.67 25.44
C VAL A 45 8.08 11.10 25.48
N ARG A 46 8.51 11.81 26.53
CA ARG A 46 9.88 12.32 26.64
C ARG A 46 10.87 11.16 26.67
N GLY A 47 11.83 11.18 25.76
CA GLY A 47 12.87 10.16 25.68
C GLY A 47 12.43 8.83 25.05
N GLU A 48 11.17 8.72 24.63
CA GLU A 48 10.62 7.50 24.02
C GLU A 48 10.97 7.39 22.54
N ASP A 49 11.02 6.15 22.06
CA ASP A 49 10.97 5.81 20.63
C ASP A 49 9.49 5.69 20.21
N VAL A 50 9.06 6.57 19.31
CA VAL A 50 7.64 6.73 18.97
C VAL A 50 7.39 6.44 17.50
N PHE A 51 6.38 5.62 17.23
CA PHE A 51 5.96 5.22 15.89
C PHE A 51 4.59 5.84 15.60
N VAL A 52 4.49 6.63 14.53
CA VAL A 52 3.23 7.30 14.13
C VAL A 52 2.62 6.56 12.94
N VAL A 53 1.54 5.81 13.17
CA VAL A 53 0.81 5.08 12.13
C VAL A 53 -0.20 6.01 11.46
N GLN A 54 0.08 6.36 10.22
CA GLN A 54 -0.80 7.19 9.40
C GLN A 54 -0.53 6.96 7.90
N SER A 55 -1.49 6.34 7.21
CA SER A 55 -1.50 6.34 5.75
C SER A 55 -1.91 7.72 5.24
N THR A 56 -1.27 8.19 4.17
CA THR A 56 -1.63 9.46 3.52
C THR A 56 -2.65 9.23 2.39
N SER A 57 -3.69 8.43 2.68
CA SER A 57 -4.83 8.16 1.80
C SER A 57 -5.91 9.25 1.89
N PHE A 58 -6.97 9.15 1.07
CA PHE A 58 -8.08 10.11 1.11
C PHE A 58 -8.72 10.23 2.52
N PRO A 59 -8.98 11.44 3.03
CA PRO A 59 -8.61 12.75 2.47
C PRO A 59 -7.11 13.03 2.61
N THR A 60 -6.42 13.08 1.46
CA THR A 60 -4.94 12.98 1.37
C THR A 60 -4.24 14.12 2.10
N ASN A 61 -4.72 15.34 1.91
CA ASN A 61 -4.08 16.53 2.45
C ASN A 61 -4.26 16.60 3.97
N ASP A 62 -5.47 16.30 4.45
CA ASP A 62 -5.77 16.31 5.88
C ASP A 62 -4.98 15.22 6.60
N ASN A 63 -4.95 14.00 6.06
CA ASN A 63 -4.18 12.89 6.66
C ASN A 63 -2.66 13.17 6.63
N LEU A 64 -2.17 13.85 5.59
CA LEU A 64 -0.78 14.34 5.54
C LEU A 64 -0.55 15.41 6.62
N MET A 65 -1.43 16.40 6.76
CA MET A 65 -1.30 17.43 7.78
C MET A 65 -1.38 16.86 9.20
N GLU A 66 -2.27 15.91 9.45
CA GLU A 66 -2.33 15.14 10.70
C GLU A 66 -1.00 14.45 11.00
N LEU A 67 -0.40 13.75 10.02
CA LEU A 67 0.91 13.12 10.19
C LEU A 67 1.98 14.15 10.60
N LEU A 68 2.06 15.26 9.87
CA LEU A 68 3.06 16.30 10.11
C LEU A 68 2.89 16.95 11.49
N ILE A 69 1.65 17.22 11.91
CA ILE A 69 1.34 17.83 13.20
C ILE A 69 1.58 16.85 14.35
N CYS A 70 1.26 15.55 14.17
CA CYS A 70 1.63 14.51 15.13
C CYS A 70 3.14 14.43 15.34
N ILE A 71 3.93 14.44 14.26
CA ILE A 71 5.39 14.44 14.33
C ILE A 71 5.92 15.69 15.04
N ASP A 72 5.43 16.89 14.69
CA ASP A 72 5.86 18.15 15.32
C ASP A 72 5.51 18.18 16.83
N ALA A 73 4.31 17.72 17.20
CA ALA A 73 3.88 17.61 18.60
C ALA A 73 4.81 16.67 19.42
N LEU A 74 5.13 15.49 18.88
CA LEU A 74 6.05 14.53 19.52
C LEU A 74 7.46 15.12 19.67
N LYS A 75 7.95 15.82 18.64
CA LYS A 75 9.26 16.46 18.66
C LYS A 75 9.34 17.53 19.73
N ARG A 76 8.32 18.39 19.85
CA ARG A 76 8.23 19.42 20.90
C ARG A 76 8.05 18.80 22.29
N ALA A 77 7.38 17.66 22.38
CA ALA A 77 7.28 16.85 23.59
C ALA A 77 8.57 16.08 23.94
N SER A 78 9.66 16.28 23.20
CA SER A 78 10.99 15.69 23.44
C SER A 78 11.03 14.16 23.30
N ALA A 79 10.28 13.59 22.35
CA ALA A 79 10.50 12.21 21.91
C ALA A 79 11.96 12.02 21.47
N LYS A 80 12.55 10.86 21.78
CA LYS A 80 13.95 10.56 21.44
C LYS A 80 14.11 10.26 19.95
N ARG A 81 13.16 9.51 19.39
CA ARG A 81 13.13 9.12 17.98
C ARG A 81 11.68 9.02 17.51
N ILE A 82 11.40 9.50 16.30
CA ILE A 82 10.09 9.50 15.68
C ILE A 82 10.16 8.77 14.33
N THR A 83 9.51 7.61 14.25
CA THR A 83 9.35 6.85 13.00
C THR A 83 7.96 7.13 12.41
N ALA A 84 7.92 7.69 11.19
CA ALA A 84 6.68 7.83 10.44
C ALA A 84 6.32 6.48 9.79
N VAL A 85 5.30 5.80 10.32
CA VAL A 85 4.78 4.55 9.79
C VAL A 85 3.65 4.87 8.82
N ILE A 86 3.91 4.77 7.52
CA ILE A 86 3.03 5.20 6.44
C ILE A 86 2.69 3.98 5.55
N PRO A 87 1.71 3.14 5.94
CA PRO A 87 1.37 1.92 5.19
C PRO A 87 1.02 2.17 3.71
N TYR A 88 0.42 3.32 3.41
CA TYR A 88 0.24 3.82 2.05
C TYR A 88 0.77 5.25 1.92
N PHE A 89 1.79 5.43 1.08
CA PHE A 89 2.38 6.74 0.77
C PHE A 89 1.62 7.42 -0.39
N GLY A 90 0.68 8.29 -0.05
CA GLY A 90 0.03 9.20 -0.98
C GLY A 90 1.04 10.06 -1.75
N TYR A 91 0.64 10.57 -2.92
CA TYR A 91 1.51 11.26 -3.88
C TYR A 91 2.64 10.42 -4.51
N ALA A 92 2.82 9.14 -4.15
CA ALA A 92 3.88 8.29 -4.72
C ALA A 92 3.87 8.21 -6.26
N ARG A 93 2.70 8.33 -6.90
CA ARG A 93 2.56 8.35 -8.37
C ARG A 93 3.09 9.63 -9.04
N GLN A 94 3.49 10.63 -8.27
CA GLN A 94 4.08 11.90 -8.72
C GLN A 94 5.57 11.95 -8.36
N ASP A 95 6.30 10.91 -8.77
CA ASP A 95 7.70 10.61 -8.49
C ASP A 95 8.69 11.27 -9.46
N ARG A 96 8.22 11.76 -10.60
CA ARG A 96 9.04 12.44 -11.62
C ARG A 96 8.28 13.58 -12.25
N LYS A 97 8.98 14.37 -13.08
CA LYS A 97 8.34 15.39 -13.93
C LYS A 97 7.91 14.74 -15.25
N PRO A 98 6.62 14.44 -15.47
CA PRO A 98 6.15 13.93 -16.76
C PRO A 98 6.22 14.99 -17.88
N GLY A 99 6.29 16.28 -17.52
CA GLY A 99 6.38 17.38 -18.47
C GLY A 99 7.00 18.64 -17.86
N PRO A 100 7.17 19.71 -18.65
CA PRO A 100 7.66 20.97 -18.16
C PRO A 100 6.68 21.58 -17.13
N ARG A 101 7.21 22.19 -16.07
CA ARG A 101 6.46 22.91 -15.02
C ARG A 101 5.49 22.07 -14.18
N THR A 102 5.72 20.76 -14.07
CA THR A 102 5.01 19.89 -13.10
C THR A 102 5.83 19.71 -11.82
N PRO A 103 5.19 19.48 -10.65
CA PRO A 103 5.89 19.17 -9.41
C PRO A 103 6.44 17.74 -9.41
N ILE A 104 7.33 17.45 -8.45
CA ILE A 104 7.63 16.09 -7.98
C ILE A 104 7.06 16.00 -6.56
N SER A 105 5.76 15.78 -6.46
CA SER A 105 5.04 15.90 -5.19
C SER A 105 5.49 14.85 -4.18
N ALA A 106 5.90 13.65 -4.61
CA ALA A 106 6.49 12.65 -3.72
C ALA A 106 7.73 13.20 -2.99
N LYS A 107 8.61 13.95 -3.69
CA LYS A 107 9.79 14.59 -3.08
C LYS A 107 9.39 15.76 -2.17
N LEU A 108 8.38 16.54 -2.53
CA LEU A 108 7.86 17.59 -1.65
C LEU A 108 7.34 16.99 -0.34
N VAL A 109 6.53 15.94 -0.39
CA VAL A 109 5.99 15.26 0.79
C VAL A 109 7.11 14.65 1.63
N ALA A 110 8.10 14.02 1.00
CA ALA A 110 9.28 13.50 1.72
C ALA A 110 10.04 14.61 2.48
N ASN A 111 10.22 15.78 1.86
CA ASN A 111 10.80 16.95 2.51
C ASN A 111 9.98 17.43 3.70
N LEU A 112 8.65 17.49 3.56
CA LEU A 112 7.76 17.94 4.62
C LEU A 112 7.82 17.02 5.84
N ILE A 113 7.76 15.69 5.62
CA ILE A 113 7.85 14.68 6.69
C ILE A 113 9.19 14.78 7.42
N THR A 114 10.29 14.86 6.66
CA THR A 114 11.64 15.03 7.22
C THR A 114 11.74 16.35 8.00
N LYS A 115 11.16 17.43 7.48
CA LYS A 115 11.24 18.76 8.10
C LYS A 115 10.39 18.89 9.36
N ALA A 116 9.21 18.26 9.41
CA ALA A 116 8.39 18.15 10.61
C ALA A 116 9.18 17.46 11.74
N GLY A 117 10.06 16.53 11.38
CA GLY A 117 11.06 15.97 12.28
C GLY A 117 10.97 14.47 12.47
N ALA A 118 10.50 13.74 11.45
CA ALA A 118 10.68 12.29 11.42
C ALA A 118 12.18 11.94 11.32
N ASP A 119 12.60 10.93 12.07
CA ASP A 119 13.96 10.40 12.04
C ASP A 119 14.08 9.17 11.13
N ARG A 120 12.95 8.51 10.84
CA ARG A 120 12.83 7.33 9.97
C ARG A 120 11.45 7.28 9.32
N VAL A 121 11.36 6.65 8.15
CA VAL A 121 10.09 6.27 7.52
C VAL A 121 10.00 4.75 7.41
N LEU A 122 8.85 4.19 7.77
CA LEU A 122 8.48 2.80 7.50
C LEU A 122 7.25 2.81 6.59
N THR A 123 7.36 2.25 5.39
CA THR A 123 6.27 2.24 4.41
C THR A 123 6.20 0.87 3.70
N MET A 124 5.26 0.68 2.78
CA MET A 124 5.13 -0.56 2.03
C MET A 124 4.82 -0.27 0.57
N ASP A 125 5.42 -1.07 -0.32
CA ASP A 125 5.19 -1.08 -1.76
C ASP A 125 5.07 0.32 -2.39
N LEU A 126 6.07 1.17 -2.15
CA LEU A 126 6.21 2.45 -2.85
C LEU A 126 6.04 2.27 -4.36
N HIS A 127 5.24 3.14 -4.97
CA HIS A 127 4.96 3.12 -6.41
C HIS A 127 6.24 3.06 -7.27
N ALA A 128 7.28 3.77 -6.82
CA ALA A 128 8.61 3.72 -7.38
C ALA A 128 9.64 3.53 -6.26
N GLY A 129 10.49 2.51 -6.36
CA GLY A 129 11.52 2.21 -5.36
C GLY A 129 12.53 3.36 -5.15
N GLN A 130 12.68 4.23 -6.16
CA GLN A 130 13.51 5.44 -6.12
C GLN A 130 13.03 6.48 -5.10
N ILE A 131 11.76 6.42 -4.66
CA ILE A 131 11.22 7.33 -3.65
C ILE A 131 11.98 7.22 -2.32
N GLN A 132 12.60 6.07 -2.02
CA GLN A 132 13.51 5.95 -0.86
C GLN A 132 14.64 6.98 -0.92
N GLY A 133 15.17 7.27 -2.12
CA GLY A 133 16.19 8.31 -2.33
C GLY A 133 15.66 9.75 -2.27
N PHE A 134 14.37 9.96 -2.03
CA PHE A 134 13.81 11.29 -1.76
C PHE A 134 13.91 11.67 -0.30
N PHE A 135 14.10 10.71 0.60
CA PHE A 135 14.30 10.93 2.02
C PHE A 135 15.80 10.99 2.33
N ASP A 136 16.19 12.00 3.11
CA ASP A 136 17.56 12.10 3.66
C ASP A 136 17.70 11.27 4.96
N ILE A 137 16.60 10.68 5.42
CA ILE A 137 16.49 9.83 6.61
C ILE A 137 16.28 8.36 6.20
N PRO A 138 16.67 7.38 7.05
CA PRO A 138 16.42 5.97 6.78
C PRO A 138 14.95 5.71 6.41
N THR A 139 14.76 4.97 5.33
CA THR A 139 13.43 4.63 4.81
C THR A 139 13.36 3.14 4.55
N ASP A 140 12.58 2.43 5.37
CA ASP A 140 12.32 1.02 5.24
C ASP A 140 11.06 0.82 4.39
N ASN A 141 11.22 0.29 3.17
CA ASN A 141 10.09 -0.05 2.29
C ASN A 141 9.81 -1.55 2.34
N LEU A 142 8.75 -1.93 3.05
CA LEU A 142 8.24 -3.29 3.10
C LEU A 142 7.61 -3.72 1.76
N TRP A 143 7.45 -5.03 1.58
CA TRP A 143 6.77 -5.62 0.42
C TRP A 143 5.60 -6.47 0.89
N ALA A 144 4.42 -6.31 0.29
CA ALA A 144 3.26 -7.15 0.59
C ALA A 144 3.35 -8.55 -0.04
N ALA A 145 4.29 -8.75 -0.98
CA ALA A 145 4.43 -10.00 -1.74
C ALA A 145 4.51 -11.28 -0.88
N PRO A 146 5.22 -11.34 0.28
CA PRO A 146 5.20 -12.51 1.15
C PRO A 146 3.80 -12.82 1.70
N VAL A 147 3.08 -11.78 2.14
CA VAL A 147 1.72 -11.91 2.71
C VAL A 147 0.74 -12.37 1.62
N MET A 148 0.83 -11.79 0.42
CA MET A 148 0.02 -12.19 -0.73
C MET A 148 0.34 -13.62 -1.17
N ALA A 149 1.62 -14.01 -1.23
CA ALA A 149 2.01 -15.36 -1.63
C ALA A 149 1.45 -16.42 -0.68
N ALA A 150 1.50 -16.19 0.63
CA ALA A 150 0.94 -17.09 1.64
C ALA A 150 -0.58 -17.26 1.45
N ASP A 151 -1.31 -16.17 1.23
CA ASP A 151 -2.77 -16.21 0.98
C ASP A 151 -3.12 -16.91 -0.34
N ILE A 152 -2.34 -16.66 -1.40
CA ILE A 152 -2.50 -17.34 -2.70
C ILE A 152 -2.24 -18.84 -2.58
N GLN A 153 -1.17 -19.25 -1.91
CA GLN A 153 -0.86 -20.67 -1.68
C GLN A 153 -1.96 -21.36 -0.86
N ALA A 154 -2.47 -20.70 0.18
CA ALA A 154 -3.54 -21.25 1.01
C ALA A 154 -4.85 -21.48 0.23
N ARG A 155 -5.14 -20.65 -0.79
CA ARG A 155 -6.43 -20.65 -1.51
C ARG A 155 -6.39 -21.31 -2.89
N TYR A 156 -5.25 -21.26 -3.57
CA TYR A 156 -5.13 -21.60 -5.00
C TYR A 156 -3.98 -22.58 -5.30
N SER A 157 -3.37 -23.20 -4.29
CA SER A 157 -2.27 -24.18 -4.47
C SER A 157 -2.65 -25.39 -5.33
N ASN A 158 -3.93 -25.75 -5.43
CA ASN A 158 -4.42 -26.83 -6.28
C ASN A 158 -4.67 -26.40 -7.74
N LYS A 159 -4.41 -25.14 -8.10
CA LYS A 159 -4.64 -24.60 -9.44
C LYS A 159 -3.32 -24.48 -10.20
N ARG A 160 -3.41 -24.51 -11.54
CA ARG A 160 -2.29 -24.19 -12.42
C ARG A 160 -2.11 -22.66 -12.47
N LEU A 161 -1.30 -22.12 -11.57
CA LEU A 161 -1.11 -20.68 -11.42
C LEU A 161 -0.32 -20.08 -12.57
N MET A 162 -0.65 -18.83 -12.91
CA MET A 162 0.18 -17.94 -13.71
C MET A 162 0.10 -16.54 -13.09
N VAL A 163 1.24 -15.91 -12.84
CA VAL A 163 1.26 -14.53 -12.36
C VAL A 163 1.22 -13.59 -13.56
N VAL A 164 0.41 -12.54 -13.48
CA VAL A 164 0.19 -11.61 -14.59
C VAL A 164 0.47 -10.19 -14.15
N SER A 165 1.31 -9.48 -14.90
CA SER A 165 1.46 -8.03 -14.76
C SER A 165 0.40 -7.31 -15.59
N PRO A 166 -0.43 -6.42 -14.99
CA PRO A 166 -1.49 -5.70 -15.72
C PRO A 166 -0.97 -4.63 -16.68
N ASP A 167 0.31 -4.27 -16.55
CA ASP A 167 1.04 -3.40 -17.46
C ASP A 167 2.55 -3.75 -17.48
N VAL A 168 3.32 -3.03 -18.29
CA VAL A 168 4.78 -3.23 -18.40
C VAL A 168 5.54 -2.74 -17.14
N GLY A 169 5.01 -1.75 -16.41
CA GLY A 169 5.64 -1.19 -15.22
C GLY A 169 5.67 -2.17 -14.04
N GLY A 170 4.63 -3.00 -13.91
CA GLY A 170 4.49 -3.99 -12.83
C GLY A 170 5.31 -5.27 -12.98
N VAL A 171 6.04 -5.47 -14.09
CA VAL A 171 6.66 -6.77 -14.44
C VAL A 171 7.66 -7.25 -13.39
N VAL A 172 8.42 -6.35 -12.79
CA VAL A 172 9.39 -6.69 -11.72
C VAL A 172 8.66 -7.23 -10.49
N ARG A 173 7.53 -6.61 -10.12
CA ARG A 173 6.67 -7.04 -9.00
C ARG A 173 6.03 -8.40 -9.27
N ALA A 174 5.47 -8.57 -10.47
CA ALA A 174 4.89 -9.83 -10.91
C ALA A 174 5.91 -10.98 -10.90
N ARG A 175 7.14 -10.72 -11.37
CA ARG A 175 8.23 -11.70 -11.30
C ARG A 175 8.65 -12.04 -9.87
N SER A 176 8.65 -11.05 -8.97
CA SER A 176 8.96 -11.27 -7.55
C SER A 176 7.94 -12.18 -6.89
N LEU A 177 6.64 -11.93 -7.12
CA LEU A 177 5.57 -12.79 -6.63
C LEU A 177 5.64 -14.21 -7.25
N ALA A 178 5.88 -14.31 -8.55
CA ALA A 178 6.02 -15.60 -9.25
C ALA A 178 7.10 -16.50 -8.65
N LYS A 179 8.25 -15.95 -8.26
CA LYS A 179 9.32 -16.69 -7.59
C LYS A 179 8.86 -17.30 -6.25
N ARG A 180 7.99 -16.61 -5.52
CA ARG A 180 7.41 -17.10 -4.24
C ARG A 180 6.31 -18.14 -4.43
N LEU A 181 5.78 -18.26 -5.64
CA LEU A 181 4.73 -19.21 -6.01
C LEU A 181 5.32 -20.34 -6.85
N ASP A 182 6.37 -20.99 -6.33
CA ASP A 182 7.07 -22.12 -6.98
C ASP A 182 7.53 -21.85 -8.42
N ASN A 183 8.02 -20.62 -8.66
CA ASN A 183 8.40 -20.15 -9.99
C ASN A 183 7.25 -20.26 -11.01
N ALA A 184 6.02 -19.92 -10.60
CA ALA A 184 4.86 -19.86 -11.48
C ALA A 184 5.18 -19.08 -12.78
N PRO A 185 4.62 -19.51 -13.93
CA PRO A 185 4.83 -18.83 -15.18
C PRO A 185 4.31 -17.38 -15.13
N LEU A 186 4.89 -16.51 -15.95
CA LEU A 186 4.62 -15.08 -15.97
C LEU A 186 4.00 -14.69 -17.31
N ALA A 187 2.92 -13.91 -17.28
CA ALA A 187 2.41 -13.20 -18.45
C ALA A 187 2.36 -11.68 -18.21
N ILE A 188 2.29 -10.92 -19.29
CA ILE A 188 2.29 -9.45 -19.26
C ILE A 188 1.18 -8.95 -20.17
N VAL A 189 0.38 -8.02 -19.67
CA VAL A 189 -0.60 -7.29 -20.46
C VAL A 189 0.07 -6.04 -21.01
N ASP A 190 0.35 -6.03 -22.32
CA ASP A 190 0.85 -4.86 -23.05
C ASP A 190 -0.35 -4.07 -23.58
N LYS A 191 -0.65 -2.97 -22.90
CA LYS A 191 -1.71 -2.05 -23.27
C LYS A 191 -1.18 -1.03 -24.27
N ARG A 192 -1.68 -1.09 -25.51
CA ARG A 192 -1.41 -0.07 -26.53
C ARG A 192 -2.62 0.84 -26.72
N ARG A 193 -2.36 2.15 -26.76
CA ARG A 193 -3.32 3.16 -27.22
C ARG A 193 -2.78 3.73 -28.53
N GLU A 194 -3.47 3.50 -29.63
CA GLU A 194 -3.08 4.07 -30.92
C GLU A 194 -3.35 5.59 -30.95
N ARG A 195 -4.48 6.04 -30.38
CA ARG A 195 -4.80 7.47 -30.16
C ARG A 195 -5.62 7.72 -28.90
N ALA A 196 -5.65 8.98 -28.46
CA ALA A 196 -6.55 9.42 -27.40
C ALA A 196 -8.02 9.31 -27.85
N GLY A 197 -8.82 8.50 -27.16
CA GLY A 197 -10.25 8.29 -27.45
C GLY A 197 -10.58 7.00 -28.22
N GLU A 198 -9.58 6.22 -28.64
CA GLU A 198 -9.76 4.91 -29.28
C GLU A 198 -9.79 3.76 -28.25
N SER A 199 -10.44 2.65 -28.62
CA SER A 199 -10.54 1.44 -27.81
C SER A 199 -9.17 0.83 -27.54
N GLU A 200 -8.92 0.47 -26.28
CA GLU A 200 -7.63 -0.06 -25.82
C GLU A 200 -7.43 -1.48 -26.37
N VAL A 201 -6.34 -1.71 -27.13
CA VAL A 201 -5.96 -3.07 -27.53
C VAL A 201 -5.08 -3.66 -26.43
N MET A 202 -5.53 -4.77 -25.86
CA MET A 202 -4.82 -5.50 -24.82
C MET A 202 -4.11 -6.69 -25.46
N ASN A 203 -2.80 -6.57 -25.64
CA ASN A 203 -1.98 -7.69 -26.09
C ASN A 203 -1.47 -8.47 -24.88
N ILE A 204 -1.60 -9.79 -24.88
CA ILE A 204 -1.11 -10.65 -23.79
C ILE A 204 0.16 -11.34 -24.27
N ILE A 205 1.25 -11.11 -23.54
CA ILE A 205 2.53 -11.76 -23.76
C ILE A 205 2.65 -12.90 -22.76
N GLY A 206 2.47 -14.14 -23.25
CA GLY A 206 2.42 -15.37 -22.45
C GLY A 206 1.19 -16.22 -22.83
N ASP A 207 1.25 -17.53 -22.59
CA ASP A 207 0.14 -18.46 -22.86
C ASP A 207 -0.70 -18.66 -21.59
N VAL A 208 -1.84 -17.97 -21.54
CA VAL A 208 -2.73 -17.94 -20.36
C VAL A 208 -3.79 -19.04 -20.39
N GLU A 209 -3.90 -19.80 -21.48
CA GLU A 209 -4.95 -20.80 -21.65
C GLU A 209 -4.85 -21.89 -20.58
N GLY A 210 -5.97 -22.21 -19.93
CA GLY A 210 -6.03 -23.24 -18.90
C GLY A 210 -5.40 -22.85 -17.56
N HIS A 211 -4.87 -21.64 -17.39
CA HIS A 211 -4.26 -21.18 -16.14
C HIS A 211 -5.26 -20.43 -15.24
N CYS A 212 -5.03 -20.48 -13.94
CA CYS A 212 -5.59 -19.53 -12.98
C CYS A 212 -4.64 -18.32 -12.92
N CYS A 213 -5.10 -17.19 -13.44
CA CYS A 213 -4.28 -15.99 -13.59
C CYS A 213 -4.38 -15.12 -12.33
N VAL A 214 -3.22 -14.79 -11.74
CA VAL A 214 -3.09 -13.90 -10.60
C VAL A 214 -2.54 -12.56 -11.08
N LEU A 215 -3.42 -11.59 -11.29
CA LEU A 215 -3.04 -10.21 -11.54
C LEU A 215 -2.44 -9.61 -10.27
N VAL A 216 -1.28 -8.95 -10.36
CA VAL A 216 -0.66 -8.28 -9.21
C VAL A 216 -0.26 -6.85 -9.53
N ASP A 217 -0.62 -5.91 -8.66
CA ASP A 217 -0.27 -4.50 -8.81
C ASP A 217 0.05 -3.81 -7.46
N ASP A 218 0.70 -2.65 -7.46
CA ASP A 218 0.91 -1.88 -6.21
C ASP A 218 -0.38 -1.16 -5.80
N ILE A 219 -1.06 -0.49 -6.73
CA ILE A 219 -2.20 0.37 -6.42
C ILE A 219 -3.38 0.05 -7.34
N VAL A 220 -4.55 -0.21 -6.74
CA VAL A 220 -5.83 -0.21 -7.46
C VAL A 220 -6.61 1.06 -7.14
N ASP A 221 -6.70 1.96 -8.13
CA ASP A 221 -7.42 3.22 -8.00
C ASP A 221 -8.86 3.10 -8.52
N SER A 222 -9.07 3.21 -9.83
CA SER A 222 -10.39 3.06 -10.42
C SER A 222 -10.77 1.59 -10.72
N ALA A 223 -9.81 0.66 -10.63
CA ALA A 223 -9.94 -0.74 -11.06
C ALA A 223 -10.18 -0.97 -12.56
N GLY A 224 -10.16 0.06 -13.41
CA GLY A 224 -10.40 -0.07 -14.85
C GLY A 224 -9.38 -0.99 -15.55
N THR A 225 -8.08 -0.75 -15.31
CA THR A 225 -6.99 -1.57 -15.89
C THR A 225 -7.12 -3.03 -15.49
N LEU A 226 -7.35 -3.33 -14.21
CA LEU A 226 -7.49 -4.71 -13.72
C LEU A 226 -8.71 -5.41 -14.31
N CYS A 227 -9.86 -4.74 -14.39
CA CYS A 227 -11.07 -5.34 -14.96
C CYS A 227 -10.92 -5.61 -16.46
N ASN A 228 -10.29 -4.70 -17.20
CA ASN A 228 -10.02 -4.88 -18.63
C ASN A 228 -8.99 -6.00 -18.87
N ALA A 229 -7.94 -6.06 -18.06
CA ALA A 229 -6.96 -7.14 -18.11
C ALA A 229 -7.61 -8.49 -17.80
N ALA A 230 -8.49 -8.56 -16.80
CA ALA A 230 -9.22 -9.77 -16.48
C ALA A 230 -10.14 -10.24 -17.61
N ALA A 231 -10.83 -9.32 -18.28
CA ALA A 231 -11.63 -9.63 -19.45
C ALA A 231 -10.78 -10.24 -20.59
N ALA A 232 -9.67 -9.59 -20.94
CA ALA A 232 -8.76 -10.08 -21.98
C ALA A 232 -8.18 -11.47 -21.64
N LEU A 233 -7.80 -11.70 -20.38
CA LEU A 233 -7.30 -13.01 -19.92
C LEU A 233 -8.37 -14.10 -20.04
N LYS A 234 -9.61 -13.80 -19.65
CA LYS A 234 -10.74 -14.73 -19.78
C LYS A 234 -11.06 -15.04 -21.24
N GLU A 235 -11.00 -14.06 -22.13
CA GLU A 235 -11.19 -14.24 -23.58
C GLU A 235 -10.12 -15.14 -24.21
N GLN A 236 -8.89 -15.13 -23.66
CA GLN A 236 -7.79 -16.00 -24.08
C GLN A 236 -7.72 -17.35 -23.33
N GLY A 237 -8.81 -17.75 -22.66
CA GLY A 237 -8.93 -19.09 -22.10
C GLY A 237 -8.39 -19.28 -20.68
N ALA A 238 -8.12 -18.19 -19.94
CA ALA A 238 -7.85 -18.30 -18.51
C ALA A 238 -9.05 -18.92 -17.78
N THR A 239 -8.79 -19.88 -16.88
CA THR A 239 -9.84 -20.59 -16.13
C THR A 239 -10.47 -19.67 -15.08
N GLU A 240 -9.63 -18.96 -14.33
CA GLU A 240 -10.01 -18.00 -13.30
C GLU A 240 -9.06 -16.80 -13.37
N VAL A 241 -9.53 -15.62 -12.95
CA VAL A 241 -8.69 -14.44 -12.81
C VAL A 241 -8.95 -13.81 -11.45
N VAL A 242 -7.90 -13.75 -10.63
CA VAL A 242 -7.90 -13.08 -9.32
C VAL A 242 -6.92 -11.92 -9.38
N ALA A 243 -7.18 -10.87 -8.61
CA ALA A 243 -6.30 -9.71 -8.53
C ALA A 243 -5.83 -9.48 -7.09
N TYR A 244 -4.56 -9.18 -6.91
CA TYR A 244 -3.94 -8.82 -5.64
C TYR A 244 -3.29 -7.44 -5.78
N CYS A 245 -3.66 -6.49 -4.92
CA CYS A 245 -3.03 -5.17 -4.92
C CYS A 245 -2.58 -4.76 -3.52
N SER A 246 -1.41 -4.14 -3.41
CA SER A 246 -0.92 -3.68 -2.11
C SER A 246 -1.85 -2.62 -1.54
N HIS A 247 -2.32 -1.67 -2.35
CA HIS A 247 -3.08 -0.52 -1.90
C HIS A 247 -4.43 -0.40 -2.61
N GLY A 248 -5.50 -0.58 -1.85
CA GLY A 248 -6.89 -0.41 -2.30
C GLY A 248 -7.35 1.05 -2.27
N VAL A 249 -6.88 1.90 -3.18
CA VAL A 249 -7.36 3.29 -3.27
C VAL A 249 -8.85 3.31 -3.62
N LEU A 250 -9.29 2.46 -4.56
CA LEU A 250 -10.71 2.16 -4.85
C LEU A 250 -11.60 3.42 -4.97
N SER A 251 -11.17 4.41 -5.75
CA SER A 251 -11.87 5.68 -5.90
C SER A 251 -13.06 5.61 -6.87
N GLY A 252 -14.02 6.50 -6.69
CA GLY A 252 -15.22 6.57 -7.54
C GLY A 252 -16.00 5.25 -7.54
N GLY A 253 -16.41 4.78 -8.72
CA GLY A 253 -17.16 3.53 -8.89
C GLY A 253 -16.32 2.25 -8.88
N ALA A 254 -15.09 2.26 -8.34
CA ALA A 254 -14.18 1.12 -8.42
C ALA A 254 -14.75 -0.17 -7.82
N GLN A 255 -15.35 -0.11 -6.63
CA GLN A 255 -15.94 -1.30 -5.99
C GLN A 255 -17.06 -1.90 -6.85
N ALA A 256 -17.99 -1.06 -7.34
CA ALA A 256 -19.07 -1.50 -8.22
C ALA A 256 -18.55 -2.10 -9.53
N ARG A 257 -17.49 -1.51 -10.10
CA ARG A 257 -16.82 -2.01 -11.31
C ARG A 257 -16.24 -3.41 -11.09
N VAL A 258 -15.56 -3.63 -9.97
CA VAL A 258 -15.01 -4.95 -9.62
C VAL A 258 -16.14 -5.96 -9.46
N THR A 259 -17.20 -5.62 -8.74
CA THR A 259 -18.38 -6.49 -8.56
C THR A 259 -18.98 -6.93 -9.91
N ALA A 260 -19.12 -5.99 -10.85
CA ALA A 260 -19.66 -6.24 -12.19
C ALA A 260 -18.68 -6.89 -13.18
N SER A 261 -17.39 -6.98 -12.84
CA SER A 261 -16.35 -7.51 -13.73
C SER A 261 -16.29 -9.04 -13.77
N VAL A 262 -15.45 -9.58 -14.65
CA VAL A 262 -15.18 -11.03 -14.73
C VAL A 262 -14.17 -11.53 -13.68
N LEU A 263 -13.63 -10.67 -12.81
CA LEU A 263 -12.75 -11.09 -11.73
C LEU A 263 -13.49 -12.06 -10.79
N THR A 264 -12.77 -13.09 -10.36
CA THR A 264 -13.20 -14.00 -9.29
C THR A 264 -13.19 -13.26 -7.95
N GLU A 265 -12.06 -12.64 -7.60
CA GLU A 265 -11.94 -11.71 -6.47
C GLU A 265 -10.82 -10.68 -6.72
N LEU A 266 -10.93 -9.52 -6.08
CA LEU A 266 -9.89 -8.53 -5.87
C LEU A 266 -9.55 -8.51 -4.38
N VAL A 267 -8.30 -8.80 -4.08
CA VAL A 267 -7.72 -8.80 -2.74
C VAL A 267 -6.84 -7.56 -2.60
N VAL A 268 -7.10 -6.75 -1.59
CA VAL A 268 -6.28 -5.57 -1.25
C VAL A 268 -5.79 -5.68 0.18
N THR A 269 -4.61 -5.14 0.49
CA THR A 269 -4.19 -5.08 1.89
C THR A 269 -5.01 -4.06 2.68
N ASP A 270 -4.95 -4.12 3.99
CA ASP A 270 -5.54 -3.11 4.88
C ASP A 270 -4.67 -1.85 5.04
N SER A 271 -3.69 -1.59 4.17
CA SER A 271 -2.90 -0.34 4.15
C SER A 271 -3.75 0.93 3.98
N ILE A 272 -4.93 0.83 3.36
CA ILE A 272 -5.93 1.90 3.25
C ILE A 272 -7.24 1.39 3.84
N PHE A 273 -7.83 2.13 4.77
CA PHE A 273 -9.17 1.83 5.26
C PHE A 273 -10.23 2.20 4.20
N ARG A 274 -11.08 1.22 3.88
CA ARG A 274 -12.23 1.37 2.98
C ARG A 274 -13.42 0.61 3.53
N GLU A 275 -14.54 1.30 3.66
CA GLU A 275 -15.83 0.69 3.99
C GLU A 275 -16.37 -0.14 2.82
N GLY A 276 -17.28 -1.05 3.12
CA GLY A 276 -17.98 -1.87 2.11
C GLY A 276 -17.21 -3.09 1.60
N LEU A 277 -15.96 -3.28 2.02
CA LEU A 277 -15.18 -4.47 1.67
C LEU A 277 -15.74 -5.75 2.32
N ASP A 278 -16.09 -5.68 3.61
CA ASP A 278 -16.42 -6.86 4.43
C ASP A 278 -17.77 -7.52 4.07
N GLY A 279 -18.58 -6.89 3.20
CA GLY A 279 -19.84 -7.44 2.68
C GLY A 279 -19.81 -7.82 1.19
N SER A 280 -18.66 -7.66 0.53
CA SER A 280 -18.52 -7.98 -0.90
C SER A 280 -18.19 -9.44 -1.12
N THR A 281 -18.77 -10.03 -2.17
CA THR A 281 -18.42 -11.39 -2.61
C THR A 281 -17.16 -11.42 -3.48
N LYS A 282 -16.71 -10.27 -3.98
CA LYS A 282 -15.56 -10.14 -4.90
C LYS A 282 -14.45 -9.23 -4.39
N LEU A 283 -14.62 -8.57 -3.25
CA LEU A 283 -13.59 -7.74 -2.65
C LEU A 283 -13.22 -8.32 -1.30
N ARG A 284 -11.93 -8.42 -1.02
CA ARG A 284 -11.42 -8.95 0.24
C ARG A 284 -10.25 -8.13 0.74
N ARG A 285 -10.18 -8.00 2.05
CA ARG A 285 -9.08 -7.36 2.76
C ARG A 285 -8.09 -8.42 3.27
N LEU A 286 -6.80 -8.17 3.09
CA LEU A 286 -5.70 -8.98 3.60
C LEU A 286 -4.92 -8.15 4.62
N THR A 287 -4.84 -8.59 5.88
CA THR A 287 -4.16 -7.78 6.90
C THR A 287 -2.64 -7.80 6.74
N ILE A 288 -2.01 -6.64 6.89
CA ILE A 288 -0.56 -6.45 6.97
C ILE A 288 -0.11 -6.08 8.40
N ALA A 289 -1.00 -6.14 9.39
CA ALA A 289 -0.69 -5.81 10.77
C ALA A 289 0.49 -6.62 11.33
N PRO A 290 0.59 -7.96 11.13
CA PRO A 290 1.75 -8.72 11.62
C PRO A 290 3.07 -8.30 10.96
N LEU A 291 3.04 -7.99 9.66
CA LEU A 291 4.22 -7.53 8.91
C LEU A 291 4.72 -6.18 9.45
N PHE A 292 3.82 -5.24 9.69
CA PHE A 292 4.17 -3.93 10.25
C PHE A 292 4.56 -4.00 11.73
N GLY A 293 3.85 -4.80 12.53
CA GLY A 293 4.17 -5.03 13.93
C GLY A 293 5.58 -5.59 14.10
N GLU A 294 5.92 -6.63 13.35
CA GLU A 294 7.27 -7.21 13.39
C GLU A 294 8.34 -6.22 12.90
N ALA A 295 8.06 -5.44 11.85
CA ALA A 295 8.99 -4.41 11.40
C ALA A 295 9.23 -3.32 12.46
N ILE A 296 8.17 -2.86 13.14
CA ILE A 296 8.26 -1.89 14.25
C ILE A 296 9.06 -2.47 15.41
N HIS A 297 8.77 -3.71 15.81
CA HIS A 297 9.50 -4.42 16.86
C HIS A 297 11.00 -4.45 16.54
N ARG A 298 11.36 -4.85 15.32
CA ARG A 298 12.77 -4.92 14.89
C ARG A 298 13.46 -3.57 14.86
N ILE A 299 12.77 -2.53 14.41
CA ILE A 299 13.30 -1.16 14.40
C ILE A 299 13.56 -0.68 15.83
N ALA A 300 12.64 -0.96 16.77
CA ALA A 300 12.80 -0.59 18.17
C ALA A 300 13.97 -1.33 18.85
N ASP A 301 14.15 -2.61 18.49
CA ASP A 301 15.21 -3.48 19.00
C ASP A 301 16.56 -3.33 18.25
N GLU A 302 16.63 -2.46 17.24
CA GLU A 302 17.81 -2.27 16.39
C GLU A 302 18.26 -3.56 15.67
N SER A 303 17.32 -4.43 15.32
CA SER A 303 17.56 -5.69 14.60
C SER A 303 17.24 -5.58 13.11
N SER A 304 17.64 -6.60 12.33
CA SER A 304 17.53 -6.55 10.86
C SER A 304 16.09 -6.62 10.38
N VAL A 305 15.60 -5.55 9.74
CA VAL A 305 14.31 -5.54 9.02
C VAL A 305 14.37 -6.37 7.74
N SER A 306 15.54 -6.44 7.09
CA SER A 306 15.71 -7.09 5.78
C SER A 306 15.37 -8.58 5.79
N SER A 307 15.52 -9.26 6.94
CA SER A 307 15.20 -10.69 7.03
C SER A 307 13.69 -10.98 7.03
N LEU A 308 12.82 -9.96 6.97
CA LEU A 308 11.37 -10.13 6.72
C LEU A 308 11.06 -10.50 5.27
N PHE A 309 12.06 -10.41 4.39
CA PHE A 309 11.88 -10.58 2.96
C PHE A 309 12.53 -11.84 2.41
N ASP A 310 13.32 -12.54 3.21
CA ASP A 310 13.86 -13.87 2.90
C ASP A 310 12.82 -14.95 3.21
#